data_AF-A0A233RAI6-F1
#
_entry.id   AF-A0A233RAI6-F1
#
_cell.length_a   1.000
_cell.length_b   1.000
_cell.length_c   1.000
_cell.angle_alpha   90.00
_cell.angle_beta   90.00
_cell.angle_gamma   90.00
#
_symmetry.space_group_name_H-M   'P 1'
#
loop_
_entity.id
_entity.type
_entity.pdbx_description
1 polymer ?
#
loop_
_entity_poly.entity_id
_entity_poly.type
_entity_poly.pdbx_seq_one_letter_code
_entity_poly.pdbx_strand_id
1 'polypeptide(L)'
;MASRTITTSYAALDTRDGAGVRLRRVLGQRPDQRLDPFLMMDHFASDEAADYLAGFPDHPHRGFETITYMLDGHMLHRDHMGNEGHLRPGDLQWMTAGRGVIHSEMPQQEAGRMQGFQIWLNLPAALKMQPARYQDIAAAELPRVPLPGGGELVLLAGHLRLADQHWKGPIQSPHTDPFIADIRLAAGERLTLPLPSMLGALLYGFEGEISVGDHMLPKGQSALLGDGDTLSLTAGNQGGRLLVLAGRPLNEPVVQYGPFVMNTQAEIERAIMDYRAGKLV
;
A
#
# COMPACT_ATOMS: atom_id res chain seq x y z
N MET A 1 -2.42 -13.66 -24.60
CA MET A 1 -2.56 -12.99 -23.29
C MET A 1 -3.54 -11.86 -23.46
N ALA A 2 -4.53 -11.73 -22.57
CA ALA A 2 -5.45 -10.60 -22.59
C ALA A 2 -4.86 -9.43 -21.78
N SER A 3 -5.05 -8.20 -22.25
CA SER A 3 -4.69 -7.00 -21.48
C SER A 3 -5.85 -6.59 -20.59
N ARG A 4 -5.54 -6.28 -19.35
CA ARG A 4 -6.49 -5.69 -18.40
C ARG A 4 -6.90 -4.29 -18.86
N THR A 5 -8.14 -3.92 -18.56
CA THR A 5 -8.71 -2.60 -18.81
C THR A 5 -9.26 -2.00 -17.52
N ILE A 6 -9.42 -0.67 -17.49
CA ILE A 6 -10.04 0.02 -16.36
C ILE A 6 -11.54 -0.31 -16.35
N THR A 7 -12.04 -0.84 -15.23
CA THR A 7 -13.47 -1.10 -15.02
C THR A 7 -14.14 0.04 -14.27
N THR A 8 -13.44 0.64 -13.31
CA THR A 8 -13.97 1.75 -12.51
C THR A 8 -12.82 2.62 -12.02
N SER A 9 -13.01 3.94 -11.98
CA SER A 9 -12.03 4.89 -11.42
C SER A 9 -12.64 5.75 -10.33
N TYR A 10 -11.80 6.14 -9.37
CA TYR A 10 -12.17 6.99 -8.25
C TYR A 10 -11.11 8.07 -8.04
N ALA A 11 -11.55 9.30 -7.79
CA ALA A 11 -10.64 10.31 -7.26
C ALA A 11 -10.24 9.95 -5.83
N ALA A 12 -8.96 10.11 -5.49
CA ALA A 12 -8.53 10.05 -4.10
C ALA A 12 -9.16 11.22 -3.32
N LEU A 13 -9.63 10.94 -2.11
CA LEU A 13 -10.32 11.93 -1.29
C LEU A 13 -9.38 12.50 -0.24
N ASP A 14 -9.28 13.82 -0.17
CA ASP A 14 -8.57 14.49 0.92
C ASP A 14 -9.27 14.15 2.26
N THR A 15 -8.49 13.74 3.25
CA THR A 15 -8.96 13.43 4.60
C THR A 15 -7.87 13.75 5.62
N ARG A 16 -8.18 13.50 6.90
CA ARG A 16 -7.23 13.57 8.00
C ARG A 16 -7.32 12.32 8.85
N ASP A 17 -6.18 11.92 9.40
CA ASP A 17 -6.08 10.76 10.29
C ASP A 17 -4.97 11.01 11.35
N GLY A 18 -4.80 10.09 12.28
CA GLY A 18 -3.85 10.24 13.40
C GLY A 18 -4.16 11.49 14.23
N ALA A 19 -3.14 12.29 14.53
CA ALA A 19 -3.28 13.56 15.24
C ALA A 19 -3.64 14.75 14.32
N GLY A 20 -4.28 14.48 13.18
CA GLY A 20 -4.72 15.49 12.21
C GLY A 20 -3.85 15.61 10.97
N VAL A 21 -3.04 14.58 10.69
CA VAL A 21 -2.19 14.48 9.49
C VAL A 21 -3.06 14.53 8.25
N ARG A 22 -2.71 15.39 7.28
CA ARG A 22 -3.41 15.45 6.00
C ARG A 22 -2.93 14.34 5.08
N LEU A 23 -3.87 13.65 4.48
CA LEU A 23 -3.59 12.58 3.53
C LEU A 23 -4.71 12.48 2.51
N ARG A 24 -4.46 11.70 1.45
CA ARG A 24 -5.46 11.32 0.45
C ARG A 24 -5.81 9.85 0.57
N ARG A 25 -7.07 9.55 0.85
CA ARG A 25 -7.58 8.17 0.85
C ARG A 25 -7.84 7.69 -0.57
N VAL A 26 -7.01 6.76 -1.02
CA VAL A 26 -7.04 6.22 -2.38
C VAL A 26 -7.94 4.99 -2.47
N LEU A 27 -7.83 4.07 -1.51
CA LEU A 27 -8.64 2.86 -1.39
C LEU A 27 -9.27 2.79 0.01
N GLY A 28 -10.47 2.22 0.12
CA GLY A 28 -11.16 2.09 1.40
C GLY A 28 -11.91 3.36 1.84
N GLN A 29 -12.23 4.26 0.91
CA GLN A 29 -13.08 5.45 1.16
C GLN A 29 -14.46 5.04 1.68
N ARG A 30 -14.99 3.93 1.16
CA ARG A 30 -16.22 3.29 1.62
C ARG A 30 -16.03 1.77 1.68
N PRO A 31 -16.84 1.04 2.49
CA PRO A 31 -16.71 -0.41 2.59
C PRO A 31 -16.84 -1.17 1.27
N ASP A 32 -17.65 -0.67 0.33
CA ASP A 32 -17.86 -1.21 -1.03
C ASP A 32 -16.69 -0.91 -1.99
N GLN A 33 -15.81 0.03 -1.63
CA GLN A 33 -14.65 0.44 -2.41
C GLN A 33 -13.36 -0.15 -1.81
N ARG A 34 -13.28 -1.47 -1.80
CA ARG A 34 -12.09 -2.26 -1.43
C ARG A 34 -11.64 -3.11 -2.61
N LEU A 35 -10.40 -3.59 -2.54
CA LEU A 35 -9.87 -4.58 -3.47
C LEU A 35 -9.33 -5.73 -2.63
N ASP A 36 -10.10 -6.79 -2.40
CA ASP A 36 -9.58 -7.98 -1.68
C ASP A 36 -8.28 -8.47 -2.34
N PRO A 37 -7.13 -8.50 -1.62
CA PRO A 37 -6.94 -8.45 -0.16
C PRO A 37 -6.54 -7.09 0.46
N PHE A 38 -6.43 -6.03 -0.31
CA PHE A 38 -6.17 -4.67 0.16
C PHE A 38 -7.42 -4.01 0.77
N LEU A 39 -7.26 -3.54 2.00
CA LEU A 39 -8.33 -2.96 2.82
C LEU A 39 -8.41 -1.44 2.67
N MET A 40 -7.24 -0.80 2.57
CA MET A 40 -7.09 0.64 2.54
C MET A 40 -5.74 0.99 1.91
N MET A 41 -5.69 2.14 1.24
CA MET A 41 -4.45 2.78 0.84
C MET A 41 -4.60 4.28 0.99
N ASP A 42 -3.70 4.86 1.78
CA ASP A 42 -3.58 6.30 1.99
C ASP A 42 -2.28 6.79 1.35
N HIS A 43 -2.34 7.94 0.67
CA HIS A 43 -1.20 8.65 0.12
C HIS A 43 -1.03 9.94 0.91
N PHE A 44 -0.01 10.01 1.77
CA PHE A 44 0.36 11.24 2.45
C PHE A 44 1.41 11.96 1.60
N ALA A 45 1.19 13.22 1.30
CA ALA A 45 2.07 14.04 0.48
C ALA A 45 1.86 15.52 0.82
N SER A 46 2.82 16.16 1.46
CA SER A 46 2.79 17.61 1.69
C SER A 46 4.20 18.19 1.77
N ASP A 47 4.33 19.42 1.28
CA ASP A 47 5.53 20.26 1.45
C ASP A 47 5.48 21.06 2.76
N GLU A 48 4.32 21.12 3.41
CA GLU A 48 4.06 21.91 4.61
C GLU A 48 4.15 21.05 5.87
N ALA A 49 5.13 21.32 6.74
CA ALA A 49 5.36 20.52 7.94
C ALA A 49 4.15 20.45 8.89
N ALA A 50 3.38 21.54 8.99
CA ALA A 50 2.16 21.57 9.79
C ALA A 50 1.11 20.53 9.37
N ASP A 51 1.17 20.02 8.14
CA ASP A 51 0.24 19.02 7.64
C ASP A 51 0.61 17.59 8.08
N TYR A 52 1.84 17.34 8.53
CA TYR A 52 2.29 15.99 8.92
C TYR A 52 2.88 15.89 10.33
N LEU A 53 3.47 16.94 10.89
CA LEU A 53 4.25 16.91 12.14
C LEU A 53 3.54 16.25 13.34
N ALA A 54 2.22 16.34 13.41
CA ALA A 54 1.45 15.74 14.48
C ALA A 54 1.55 14.20 14.50
N GLY A 55 1.81 13.59 13.33
CA GLY A 55 2.01 12.16 13.18
C GLY A 55 0.82 11.31 13.59
N PHE A 56 1.13 10.05 13.89
CA PHE A 56 0.21 9.05 14.40
C PHE A 56 0.73 8.59 15.77
N PRO A 57 0.24 9.17 16.87
CA PRO A 57 0.56 8.71 18.22
C PRO A 57 0.15 7.26 18.45
N ASP A 58 0.43 6.72 19.65
CA ASP A 58 0.10 5.34 20.02
C ASP A 58 -1.34 4.96 19.64
N HIS A 59 -1.46 3.98 18.74
CA HIS A 59 -2.73 3.47 18.27
C HIS A 59 -2.65 1.95 18.02
N PRO A 60 -3.77 1.22 18.18
CA PRO A 60 -3.77 -0.22 18.01
C PRO A 60 -4.00 -0.62 16.54
N HIS A 61 -3.65 -1.87 16.18
CA HIS A 61 -4.20 -2.61 15.03
C HIS A 61 -4.40 -4.09 15.37
N ARG A 62 -5.34 -4.78 14.69
CA ARG A 62 -5.53 -6.24 14.78
C ARG A 62 -6.10 -6.81 13.48
N GLY A 63 -5.57 -7.97 13.07
CA GLY A 63 -6.15 -8.84 12.04
C GLY A 63 -5.68 -8.58 10.61
N PHE A 64 -4.69 -7.73 10.39
CA PHE A 64 -4.14 -7.42 9.06
C PHE A 64 -2.68 -6.99 9.16
N GLU A 65 -2.11 -6.55 8.04
CA GLU A 65 -0.74 -6.05 7.94
C GLU A 65 -0.75 -4.61 7.43
N THR A 66 0.16 -3.78 7.95
CA THR A 66 0.43 -2.44 7.42
C THR A 66 1.75 -2.44 6.66
N ILE A 67 1.76 -1.73 5.53
CA ILE A 67 2.93 -1.54 4.71
C ILE A 67 3.09 -0.04 4.52
N THR A 68 4.22 0.49 4.96
CA THR A 68 4.55 1.90 4.88
C THR A 68 5.72 2.09 3.94
N TYR A 69 5.53 2.81 2.83
CA TYR A 69 6.57 3.06 1.83
C TYR A 69 6.86 4.55 1.73
N MET A 70 8.10 4.96 2.02
CA MET A 70 8.51 6.37 2.00
C MET A 70 9.08 6.76 0.65
N LEU A 71 8.58 7.84 0.07
CA LEU A 71 9.16 8.48 -1.11
C LEU A 71 10.08 9.65 -0.73
N ASP A 72 9.66 10.46 0.23
CA ASP A 72 10.38 11.64 0.70
C ASP A 72 10.19 11.80 2.21
N GLY A 73 11.22 12.32 2.86
CA GLY A 73 11.22 12.68 4.28
C GLY A 73 11.61 11.55 5.24
N HIS A 74 11.31 11.74 6.52
CA HIS A 74 11.79 10.86 7.60
C HIS A 74 10.72 10.64 8.67
N MET A 75 10.43 9.37 8.95
CA MET A 75 9.46 8.95 9.97
C MET A 75 10.08 7.95 10.94
N LEU A 76 9.74 8.10 12.22
CA LEU A 76 10.10 7.17 13.28
C LEU A 76 8.89 6.32 13.65
N HIS A 77 9.05 5.01 13.57
CA HIS A 77 8.09 4.05 14.11
C HIS A 77 8.60 3.49 15.44
N ARG A 78 7.68 3.29 16.38
CA ARG A 78 7.90 2.50 17.60
C ARG A 78 6.70 1.64 17.92
N ASP A 79 6.92 0.43 18.44
CA ASP A 79 5.85 -0.43 18.93
C ASP A 79 6.06 -0.95 20.36
N HIS A 80 5.00 -1.55 20.91
CA HIS A 80 5.00 -2.17 22.23
C HIS A 80 5.96 -3.37 22.39
N MET A 81 6.45 -3.96 21.30
CA MET A 81 7.42 -5.05 21.33
C MET A 81 8.85 -4.52 21.50
N GLY A 82 9.03 -3.19 21.50
CA GLY A 82 10.32 -2.52 21.60
C GLY A 82 11.03 -2.34 20.27
N ASN A 83 10.36 -2.60 19.14
CA ASN A 83 10.93 -2.27 17.83
C ASN A 83 10.92 -0.75 17.65
N GLU A 84 11.98 -0.26 17.01
CA GLU A 84 12.13 1.13 16.61
C GLU A 84 12.73 1.17 15.20
N GLY A 85 12.11 1.93 14.30
CA GLY A 85 12.49 2.01 12.89
C GLY A 85 12.51 3.44 12.37
N HIS A 86 13.59 3.82 11.69
CA HIS A 86 13.71 5.13 11.04
C HIS A 86 13.56 4.98 9.54
N LEU A 87 12.36 5.20 9.02
CA LEU A 87 12.05 5.12 7.60
C LEU A 87 12.47 6.40 6.89
N ARG A 88 13.38 6.27 5.93
CA ARG A 88 13.92 7.34 5.07
C ARG A 88 13.46 7.16 3.62
N PRO A 89 13.77 8.08 2.69
CA PRO A 89 13.35 7.96 1.31
C PRO A 89 13.76 6.63 0.67
N GLY A 90 12.77 5.92 0.13
CA GLY A 90 12.90 4.60 -0.47
C GLY A 90 12.77 3.43 0.51
N ASP A 91 12.76 3.67 1.82
CA ASP A 91 12.59 2.61 2.81
C ASP A 91 11.14 2.13 2.86
N LEU A 92 10.99 0.86 3.26
CA LEU A 92 9.73 0.16 3.36
C LEU A 92 9.65 -0.49 4.75
N GLN A 93 8.54 -0.28 5.45
CA GLN A 93 8.17 -1.05 6.63
C GLN A 93 7.06 -2.02 6.27
N TRP A 94 7.15 -3.24 6.78
CA TRP A 94 6.08 -4.22 6.76
C TRP A 94 5.81 -4.75 8.16
N MET A 95 4.66 -4.40 8.70
CA MET A 95 4.22 -4.81 10.04
C MET A 95 3.00 -5.72 9.95
N THR A 96 3.13 -6.94 10.45
CA THR A 96 1.99 -7.84 10.68
C THR A 96 1.40 -7.52 12.05
N ALA A 97 0.17 -7.00 12.11
CA ALA A 97 -0.49 -6.73 13.39
C ALA A 97 -0.96 -8.02 14.07
N GLY A 98 -1.45 -8.99 13.30
CA GLY A 98 -1.93 -10.29 13.81
C GLY A 98 -2.90 -10.09 14.98
N ARG A 99 -2.66 -10.78 16.11
CA ARG A 99 -3.48 -10.69 17.32
C ARG A 99 -3.49 -9.32 18.00
N GLY A 100 -2.62 -8.38 17.63
CA GLY A 100 -2.57 -7.08 18.27
C GLY A 100 -1.19 -6.45 18.21
N VAL A 101 -1.16 -5.18 17.83
CA VAL A 101 0.00 -4.31 17.99
C VAL A 101 -0.50 -2.94 18.47
N ILE A 102 0.26 -2.29 19.35
CA ILE A 102 0.14 -0.86 19.64
C ILE A 102 1.45 -0.22 19.19
N HIS A 103 1.35 0.81 18.35
CA HIS A 103 2.51 1.48 17.77
C HIS A 103 2.25 2.96 17.48
N SER A 104 3.31 3.70 17.17
CA SER A 104 3.29 5.09 16.72
C SER A 104 4.11 5.26 15.45
N GLU A 105 3.75 6.27 14.65
CA GLU A 105 4.42 6.67 13.41
C GLU A 105 4.57 8.20 13.43
N MET A 106 5.74 8.66 13.85
CA MET A 106 6.01 10.07 14.17
C MET A 106 7.03 10.67 13.20
N PRO A 107 6.67 11.69 12.41
CA PRO A 107 7.63 12.44 11.61
C PRO A 107 8.80 12.96 12.44
N GLN A 108 10.01 12.86 11.88
CA GLN A 108 11.25 13.35 12.51
C GLN A 108 11.81 14.59 11.80
N GLN A 109 11.21 14.97 10.67
CA GLN A 109 11.58 16.13 9.90
C GLN A 109 10.70 17.33 10.27
N GLU A 110 11.31 18.51 10.37
CA GLU A 110 10.64 19.75 10.78
C GLU A 110 10.27 20.68 9.61
N ALA A 111 10.80 20.42 8.40
CA ALA A 111 10.53 21.21 7.20
C ALA A 111 10.86 20.42 5.93
N GLY A 112 10.13 20.69 4.84
CA GLY A 112 10.33 20.06 3.53
C GLY A 112 9.29 18.99 3.22
N ARG A 113 9.39 18.41 2.02
CA ARG A 113 8.42 17.42 1.52
C ARG A 113 8.47 16.14 2.34
N MET A 114 7.30 15.68 2.77
CA MET A 114 7.08 14.32 3.24
C MET A 114 6.07 13.66 2.31
N GLN A 115 6.44 12.49 1.79
CA GLN A 115 5.57 11.72 0.93
C GLN A 115 5.77 10.23 1.12
N GLY A 116 4.66 9.50 1.09
CA GLY A 116 4.68 8.04 1.12
C GLY A 116 3.28 7.45 1.10
N PHE A 117 3.22 6.14 1.27
CA PHE A 117 1.99 5.37 1.21
C PHE A 117 1.82 4.53 2.46
N GLN A 118 0.61 4.51 3.00
CA GLN A 118 0.16 3.53 3.98
C GLN A 118 -0.77 2.55 3.27
N ILE A 119 -0.45 1.26 3.28
CA ILE A 119 -1.25 0.21 2.62
C ILE A 119 -1.63 -0.83 3.66
N TRP A 120 -2.91 -1.18 3.71
CA TRP A 120 -3.40 -2.26 4.58
C TRP A 120 -3.69 -3.50 3.76
N LEU A 121 -2.98 -4.59 4.07
CA LEU A 121 -3.13 -5.90 3.44
C LEU A 121 -3.81 -6.85 4.44
N ASN A 122 -4.96 -7.41 4.06
CA ASN A 122 -5.72 -8.30 4.92
C ASN A 122 -4.99 -9.62 5.17
N LEU A 123 -5.16 -10.18 6.36
CA LEU A 123 -4.75 -11.56 6.67
C LEU A 123 -5.94 -12.51 6.47
N PRO A 124 -5.69 -13.75 6.00
CA PRO A 124 -6.67 -14.84 6.08
C PRO A 124 -7.13 -15.06 7.53
N ALA A 125 -8.37 -15.50 7.71
CA ALA A 125 -9.00 -15.73 9.01
C ALA A 125 -8.11 -16.56 9.95
N ALA A 126 -7.52 -17.63 9.42
CA ALA A 126 -6.63 -18.52 10.16
C ALA A 126 -5.35 -17.85 10.71
N LEU A 127 -4.93 -16.72 10.12
CA LEU A 127 -3.71 -16.00 10.47
C LEU A 127 -3.97 -14.71 11.24
N LYS A 128 -5.23 -14.25 11.36
CA LYS A 128 -5.56 -12.99 12.04
C LYS A 128 -5.16 -12.92 13.52
N MET A 129 -4.93 -14.07 14.16
CA MET A 129 -4.52 -14.17 15.56
C MET A 129 -3.07 -14.63 15.75
N GLN A 130 -2.26 -14.64 14.68
CA GLN A 130 -0.83 -14.92 14.79
C GLN A 130 -0.10 -13.82 15.59
N PRO A 131 1.11 -14.08 16.12
CA PRO A 131 1.91 -13.03 16.76
C PRO A 131 2.17 -11.86 15.82
N ALA A 132 2.23 -10.65 16.38
CA ALA A 132 2.68 -9.48 15.63
C ALA A 132 4.14 -9.66 15.18
N ARG A 133 4.49 -9.07 14.04
CA ARG A 133 5.83 -9.10 13.47
C ARG A 133 6.15 -7.74 12.88
N TYR A 134 7.40 -7.30 13.01
CA TYR A 134 7.92 -6.09 12.43
C TYR A 134 9.07 -6.39 11.48
N GLN A 135 9.17 -5.64 10.38
CA GLN A 135 10.30 -5.72 9.46
C GLN A 135 10.52 -4.36 8.79
N ASP A 136 11.69 -3.78 9.00
CA ASP A 136 12.23 -2.70 8.18
C ASP A 136 13.01 -3.27 7.01
N ILE A 137 12.85 -2.65 5.86
CA ILE A 137 13.51 -3.02 4.62
C ILE A 137 14.10 -1.73 4.03
N ALA A 138 15.43 -1.68 3.97
CA ALA A 138 16.12 -0.51 3.45
C ALA A 138 15.90 -0.37 1.94
N ALA A 139 15.94 0.86 1.44
CA ALA A 139 15.80 1.16 0.00
C ALA A 139 16.75 0.32 -0.89
N ALA A 140 17.96 0.02 -0.39
CA ALA A 140 18.97 -0.76 -1.11
C ALA A 140 18.61 -2.26 -1.25
N GLU A 141 17.69 -2.77 -0.44
CA GLU A 141 17.21 -4.15 -0.47
C GLU A 141 16.04 -4.33 -1.44
N LEU A 142 15.41 -3.23 -1.87
CA LEU A 142 14.31 -3.26 -2.82
C LEU A 142 14.83 -3.52 -4.24
N PRO A 143 14.30 -4.51 -4.98
CA PRO A 143 14.63 -4.69 -6.38
C PRO A 143 14.23 -3.46 -7.21
N ARG A 144 15.20 -2.85 -7.87
CA ARG A 144 15.03 -1.71 -8.79
C ARG A 144 15.28 -2.19 -10.21
N VAL A 145 14.23 -2.22 -11.02
CA VAL A 145 14.22 -2.76 -12.38
C VAL A 145 14.24 -1.59 -13.36
N PRO A 146 15.37 -1.35 -14.06
CA PRO A 146 15.42 -0.31 -15.09
C PRO A 146 14.54 -0.70 -16.27
N LEU A 147 13.80 0.28 -16.80
CA LEU A 147 12.90 0.09 -17.93
C LEU A 147 13.54 0.60 -19.24
N PRO A 148 13.22 0.01 -20.40
CA PRO A 148 13.90 0.33 -21.66
C PRO A 148 13.81 1.80 -22.11
N GLY A 149 12.74 2.51 -21.74
CA GLY A 149 12.54 3.93 -22.07
C GLY A 149 13.20 4.90 -21.09
N GLY A 150 13.93 4.41 -20.08
CA GLY A 150 14.61 5.22 -19.07
C GLY A 150 13.82 5.38 -17.77
N GLY A 151 12.62 4.80 -17.68
CA GLY A 151 11.89 4.65 -16.43
C GLY A 151 12.48 3.59 -15.50
N GLU A 152 11.77 3.36 -14.40
CA GLU A 152 12.16 2.41 -13.35
C GLU A 152 10.93 1.82 -12.67
N LEU A 153 11.02 0.56 -12.28
CA LEU A 153 10.08 -0.11 -11.39
C LEU A 153 10.79 -0.52 -10.09
N VAL A 154 10.24 -0.14 -8.94
CA VAL A 154 10.66 -0.61 -7.63
C VAL A 154 9.66 -1.66 -7.14
N LEU A 155 10.13 -2.90 -6.91
CA LEU A 155 9.27 -4.02 -6.53
C LEU A 155 9.19 -4.13 -5.00
N LEU A 156 8.05 -3.74 -4.42
CA LEU A 156 7.84 -3.72 -2.97
C LEU A 156 7.35 -5.09 -2.45
N ALA A 157 6.53 -5.80 -3.23
CA ALA A 157 6.00 -7.11 -2.87
C ALA A 157 5.87 -8.04 -4.07
N GLY A 158 5.98 -9.35 -3.83
CA GLY A 158 5.67 -10.39 -4.81
C GLY A 158 6.82 -10.72 -5.74
N HIS A 159 6.47 -11.18 -6.95
CA HIS A 159 7.43 -11.64 -7.96
C HIS A 159 7.16 -10.92 -9.28
N LEU A 160 8.23 -10.55 -9.98
CA LEU A 160 8.17 -9.96 -11.31
C LEU A 160 9.05 -10.75 -12.26
N ARG A 161 8.44 -11.27 -13.33
CA ARG A 161 9.17 -11.73 -14.50
C ARG A 161 9.04 -10.68 -15.59
N LEU A 162 10.15 -10.12 -16.04
CA LEU A 162 10.16 -9.14 -17.13
C LEU A 162 11.31 -9.46 -18.07
N ALA A 163 11.00 -9.60 -19.35
CA ALA A 163 11.90 -10.24 -20.32
C ALA A 163 12.40 -11.60 -19.79
N ASP A 164 13.71 -11.82 -19.78
CA ASP A 164 14.34 -13.06 -19.30
C ASP A 164 14.82 -12.98 -17.84
N GLN A 165 14.43 -11.94 -17.10
CA GLN A 165 14.85 -11.74 -15.72
C GLN A 165 13.69 -11.99 -14.74
N HIS A 166 14.05 -12.45 -13.54
CA HIS A 166 13.13 -12.68 -12.43
C HIS A 166 13.60 -11.88 -11.21
N TRP A 167 12.67 -11.14 -10.63
CA TRP A 167 12.86 -10.30 -9.45
C TRP A 167 11.90 -10.72 -8.37
N LYS A 168 12.36 -10.65 -7.12
CA LYS A 168 11.58 -11.02 -5.93
C LYS A 168 11.58 -9.85 -4.95
N GLY A 169 10.39 -9.31 -4.66
CA GLY A 169 10.20 -8.29 -3.64
C GLY A 169 10.38 -8.88 -2.24
N PRO A 170 10.71 -8.05 -1.24
CA PRO A 170 10.93 -8.50 0.14
C PRO A 170 9.64 -8.97 0.83
N ILE A 171 8.50 -8.36 0.50
CA ILE A 171 7.20 -8.73 1.06
C ILE A 171 6.65 -9.96 0.33
N GLN A 172 6.42 -11.03 1.08
CA GLN A 172 5.98 -12.33 0.58
C GLN A 172 4.86 -12.88 1.46
N SER A 173 3.65 -12.97 0.90
CA SER A 173 2.51 -13.59 1.58
C SER A 173 1.90 -14.65 0.65
N PRO A 174 2.10 -15.95 0.92
CA PRO A 174 1.61 -17.01 0.04
C PRO A 174 0.10 -17.05 -0.16
N HIS A 175 -0.67 -16.53 0.81
CA HIS A 175 -2.13 -16.57 0.79
C HIS A 175 -2.74 -15.45 -0.05
N THR A 176 -2.11 -14.28 -0.04
CA THR A 176 -2.58 -13.10 -0.77
C THR A 176 -1.76 -12.82 -2.03
N ASP A 177 -0.61 -13.49 -2.22
CA ASP A 177 0.28 -13.37 -3.38
C ASP A 177 0.43 -11.92 -3.87
N PRO A 178 0.81 -10.97 -2.99
CA PRO A 178 0.71 -9.56 -3.29
C PRO A 178 1.78 -9.15 -4.29
N PHE A 179 1.39 -8.45 -5.35
CA PHE A 179 2.26 -7.70 -6.24
C PHE A 179 2.07 -6.22 -5.95
N ILE A 180 3.11 -5.58 -5.41
CA ILE A 180 3.13 -4.14 -5.13
C ILE A 180 4.34 -3.55 -5.82
N ALA A 181 4.11 -2.57 -6.69
CA ALA A 181 5.18 -1.94 -7.46
C ALA A 181 4.96 -0.42 -7.59
N ASP A 182 6.04 0.33 -7.37
CA ASP A 182 6.14 1.75 -7.70
C ASP A 182 6.81 1.88 -9.07
N ILE A 183 6.07 2.41 -10.04
CA ILE A 183 6.50 2.45 -11.44
C ILE A 183 6.57 3.90 -11.88
N ARG A 184 7.77 4.33 -12.27
CA ARG A 184 8.02 5.59 -12.95
C ARG A 184 8.34 5.31 -14.41
N LEU A 185 7.58 5.93 -15.31
CA LEU A 185 7.77 5.86 -16.75
C LEU A 185 8.29 7.20 -17.28
N ALA A 186 9.27 7.16 -18.17
CA ALA A 186 9.75 8.32 -18.91
C ALA A 186 8.69 8.82 -19.91
N ALA A 187 8.91 10.00 -20.48
CA ALA A 187 7.98 10.61 -21.44
C ALA A 187 7.71 9.68 -22.64
N GLY A 188 6.43 9.38 -22.89
CA GLY A 188 6.00 8.50 -23.98
C GLY A 188 6.38 7.02 -23.82
N GLU A 189 6.99 6.62 -22.70
CA GLU A 189 7.43 5.25 -22.46
C GLU A 189 6.22 4.31 -22.35
N ARG A 190 6.40 3.10 -22.88
CA ARG A 190 5.41 2.02 -22.82
C ARG A 190 5.97 0.86 -22.02
N LEU A 191 5.12 0.28 -21.18
CA LEU A 191 5.45 -0.88 -20.38
C LEU A 191 4.30 -1.87 -20.43
N THR A 192 4.62 -3.14 -20.73
CA THR A 192 3.68 -4.25 -20.56
C THR A 192 4.21 -5.17 -19.48
N LEU A 193 3.44 -5.31 -18.39
CA LEU A 193 3.77 -6.21 -17.29
C LEU A 193 2.90 -7.46 -17.34
N PRO A 194 3.45 -8.66 -17.09
CA PRO A 194 2.61 -9.80 -16.74
C PRO A 194 1.96 -9.53 -15.38
N LEU A 195 0.64 -9.70 -15.32
CA LEU A 195 -0.15 -9.55 -14.11
C LEU A 195 -1.22 -10.65 -14.09
N PRO A 196 -0.96 -11.80 -13.43
CA PRO A 196 -1.81 -12.98 -13.52
C PRO A 196 -3.28 -12.66 -13.27
N SER A 197 -4.18 -13.19 -14.11
CA SER A 197 -5.63 -12.94 -14.05
C SER A 197 -6.28 -13.31 -12.72
N MET A 198 -5.68 -14.22 -11.96
CA MET A 198 -6.11 -14.60 -10.61
C MET A 198 -5.95 -13.50 -9.54
N LEU A 199 -5.22 -12.42 -9.83
CA LEU A 199 -5.05 -11.29 -8.91
C LEU A 199 -6.10 -10.21 -9.18
N GLY A 200 -6.81 -9.75 -8.16
CA GLY A 200 -7.49 -8.46 -8.23
C GLY A 200 -6.43 -7.35 -8.33
N ALA A 201 -6.68 -6.28 -9.09
CA ALA A 201 -5.69 -5.22 -9.27
C ALA A 201 -6.30 -3.80 -9.25
N LEU A 202 -5.54 -2.88 -8.66
CA LEU A 202 -5.80 -1.45 -8.61
C LEU A 202 -4.54 -0.68 -8.94
N LEU A 203 -4.71 0.41 -9.69
CA LEU A 203 -3.66 1.37 -9.99
C LEU A 203 -3.94 2.68 -9.28
N TYR A 204 -2.90 3.41 -8.91
CA TYR A 204 -3.01 4.79 -8.43
C TYR A 204 -1.97 5.67 -9.10
N GLY A 205 -2.40 6.58 -9.98
CA GLY A 205 -1.52 7.55 -10.63
C GLY A 205 -1.29 8.75 -9.72
N PHE A 206 -0.04 9.09 -9.40
CA PHE A 206 0.27 10.19 -8.47
C PHE A 206 1.27 11.21 -9.02
N GLU A 207 1.94 10.92 -10.14
CA GLU A 207 2.72 11.91 -10.90
C GLU A 207 2.46 11.76 -12.40
N GLY A 208 2.50 12.88 -13.13
CA GLY A 208 2.31 12.90 -14.58
C GLY A 208 0.98 12.30 -15.04
N GLU A 209 0.99 11.75 -16.25
CA GLU A 209 -0.18 11.16 -16.90
C GLU A 209 0.17 9.76 -17.38
N ILE A 210 -0.72 8.80 -17.12
CA ILE A 210 -0.53 7.41 -17.53
C ILE A 210 -1.84 6.90 -18.13
N SER A 211 -1.74 6.21 -19.26
CA SER A 211 -2.85 5.49 -19.86
C SER A 211 -2.71 3.99 -19.65
N VAL A 212 -3.85 3.33 -19.40
CA VAL A 212 -4.01 1.88 -19.33
C VAL A 212 -4.73 1.43 -20.60
N GLY A 213 -4.00 0.81 -21.52
CA GLY A 213 -4.48 0.68 -22.89
C GLY A 213 -4.84 2.05 -23.47
N ASP A 214 -6.08 2.22 -23.92
CA ASP A 214 -6.57 3.48 -24.51
C ASP A 214 -7.19 4.45 -23.49
N HIS A 215 -7.25 4.08 -22.20
CA HIS A 215 -7.89 4.89 -21.16
C HIS A 215 -6.88 5.62 -20.30
N MET A 216 -6.98 6.95 -20.23
CA MET A 216 -6.16 7.77 -19.35
C MET A 216 -6.57 7.57 -17.87
N LEU A 217 -5.58 7.35 -17.01
CA LEU A 217 -5.66 7.43 -15.55
C LEU A 217 -5.08 8.79 -15.10
N PRO A 218 -5.93 9.78 -14.74
CA PRO A 218 -5.45 11.08 -14.30
C PRO A 218 -4.67 11.00 -12.99
N LYS A 219 -3.73 11.92 -12.79
CA LYS A 219 -3.05 12.12 -11.50
C LYS A 219 -4.09 12.32 -10.38
N GLY A 220 -3.85 11.65 -9.25
CA GLY A 220 -4.72 11.69 -8.07
C GLY A 220 -5.92 10.76 -8.17
N GLN A 221 -6.01 9.92 -9.20
CA GLN A 221 -7.07 8.91 -9.32
C GLN A 221 -6.53 7.50 -9.14
N SER A 222 -7.39 6.64 -8.60
CA SER A 222 -7.23 5.19 -8.66
C SER A 222 -8.14 4.57 -9.70
N ALA A 223 -7.75 3.39 -10.18
CA ALA A 223 -8.55 2.60 -11.10
C ALA A 223 -8.50 1.12 -10.73
N LEU A 224 -9.68 0.50 -10.59
CA LEU A 224 -9.83 -0.94 -10.55
C LEU A 224 -9.66 -1.50 -11.96
N LEU A 225 -8.99 -2.64 -12.06
CA LEU A 225 -8.76 -3.32 -13.32
C LEU A 225 -9.66 -4.56 -13.43
N GLY A 226 -10.13 -4.81 -14.64
CA GLY A 226 -10.81 -6.06 -14.98
C GLY A 226 -9.83 -7.23 -15.13
N ASP A 227 -10.38 -8.34 -15.62
CA ASP A 227 -9.62 -9.56 -15.90
C ASP A 227 -8.62 -9.37 -17.04
N GLY A 228 -7.55 -10.15 -16.99
CA GLY A 228 -6.48 -10.16 -17.99
C GLY A 228 -5.16 -10.60 -17.37
N ASP A 229 -4.23 -11.02 -18.22
CA ASP A 229 -2.93 -11.57 -17.79
C ASP A 229 -1.80 -10.55 -17.90
N THR A 230 -2.10 -9.37 -18.44
CA THR A 230 -1.12 -8.31 -18.68
C THR A 230 -1.68 -6.94 -18.35
N LEU A 231 -0.81 -6.04 -17.90
CA LEU A 231 -1.09 -4.63 -17.70
C LEU A 231 -0.27 -3.82 -18.69
N SER A 232 -0.93 -3.09 -19.58
CA SER A 232 -0.28 -2.23 -20.57
C SER A 232 -0.39 -0.77 -20.17
N LEU A 233 0.75 -0.13 -19.93
CA LEU A 233 0.88 1.26 -19.51
C LEU A 233 1.57 2.09 -20.58
N THR A 234 1.10 3.31 -20.79
CA THR A 234 1.76 4.32 -21.63
C THR A 234 1.81 5.64 -20.89
N ALA A 235 2.99 6.23 -20.73
CA ALA A 235 3.13 7.54 -20.12
C ALA A 235 2.84 8.67 -21.11
N GLY A 236 2.34 9.79 -20.60
CA GLY A 236 2.17 11.03 -21.35
C GLY A 236 3.50 11.71 -21.70
N ASN A 237 3.41 12.91 -22.28
CA ASN A 237 4.56 13.65 -22.80
C ASN A 237 5.53 14.15 -21.72
N GLN A 238 5.15 14.13 -20.44
CA GLN A 238 5.98 14.52 -19.30
C GLN A 238 6.41 13.32 -18.44
N GLY A 239 6.12 12.10 -18.90
CA GLY A 239 6.26 10.89 -18.09
C GLY A 239 5.10 10.73 -17.10
N GLY A 240 5.23 9.74 -16.22
CA GLY A 240 4.25 9.49 -15.16
C GLY A 240 4.75 8.52 -14.11
N ARG A 241 4.10 8.53 -12.95
CA ARG A 241 4.37 7.58 -11.87
C ARG A 241 3.06 7.06 -11.26
N LEU A 242 3.00 5.75 -11.07
CA LEU A 242 1.89 5.08 -10.41
C LEU A 242 2.35 4.03 -9.41
N LEU A 243 1.44 3.69 -8.49
CA LEU A 243 1.52 2.47 -7.70
C LEU A 243 0.60 1.41 -8.30
N VAL A 244 1.06 0.17 -8.36
CA VAL A 244 0.26 -1.01 -8.69
C VAL A 244 0.06 -1.81 -7.40
N LEU A 245 -1.20 -2.08 -7.06
CA LEU A 245 -1.58 -3.05 -6.04
C LEU A 245 -2.30 -4.20 -6.71
N ALA A 246 -1.79 -5.42 -6.58
CA ALA A 246 -2.50 -6.61 -7.00
C ALA A 246 -2.31 -7.75 -6.01
N GLY A 247 -3.32 -8.59 -5.86
CA GLY A 247 -3.29 -9.68 -4.89
C GLY A 247 -4.41 -10.67 -5.14
N ARG A 248 -4.18 -11.90 -4.70
CA ARG A 248 -5.18 -12.97 -4.72
C ARG A 248 -6.26 -12.65 -3.69
N PRO A 249 -7.54 -12.58 -4.09
CA PRO A 249 -8.63 -12.39 -3.15
C PRO A 249 -8.68 -13.54 -2.13
N LEU A 250 -8.89 -13.20 -0.86
CA LEU A 250 -9.11 -14.16 0.20
C LEU A 250 -10.49 -14.81 0.09
N ASN A 251 -11.48 -14.09 -0.46
CA ASN A 251 -12.88 -14.52 -0.53
C ASN A 251 -13.47 -14.85 0.86
N GLU A 252 -13.05 -14.11 1.88
CA GLU A 252 -13.51 -14.23 3.24
C GLU A 252 -14.30 -12.98 3.67
N PRO A 253 -15.24 -13.10 4.62
CA PRO A 253 -15.92 -11.93 5.18
C PRO A 253 -14.93 -10.94 5.78
N VAL A 254 -15.19 -9.64 5.56
CA VAL A 254 -14.41 -8.54 6.14
C VAL A 254 -15.34 -7.70 7.01
N VAL A 255 -15.10 -7.72 8.31
CA VAL A 255 -15.77 -6.84 9.28
C VAL A 255 -14.72 -5.89 9.84
N GLN A 256 -14.89 -4.59 9.59
CA GLN A 256 -13.96 -3.57 10.04
C GLN A 256 -14.64 -2.60 11.01
N TYR A 257 -13.97 -2.31 12.11
CA TYR A 257 -14.30 -1.22 13.01
C TYR A 257 -13.02 -0.46 13.38
N GLY A 258 -12.81 0.68 12.72
CA GLY A 258 -11.59 1.49 12.87
C GLY A 258 -10.32 0.66 12.64
N PRO A 259 -9.45 0.50 13.65
CA PRO A 259 -8.16 -0.23 13.56
C PRO A 259 -8.27 -1.75 13.66
N PHE A 260 -9.48 -2.31 13.75
CA PHE A 260 -9.67 -3.75 13.87
C PHE A 260 -10.37 -4.28 12.62
N VAL A 261 -9.77 -5.29 11.98
CA VAL A 261 -10.34 -5.95 10.80
C VAL A 261 -10.35 -7.46 11.01
N MET A 262 -11.53 -7.99 11.30
CA MET A 262 -11.77 -9.40 11.59
C MET A 262 -12.77 -10.00 10.59
N ASN A 263 -13.18 -11.25 10.77
CA ASN A 263 -14.14 -11.92 9.88
C ASN A 263 -15.58 -11.86 10.42
N THR A 264 -15.78 -11.62 11.72
CA THR A 264 -17.10 -11.57 12.35
C THR A 264 -17.25 -10.37 13.30
N GLN A 265 -18.50 -9.97 13.55
CA GLN A 265 -18.82 -8.92 14.52
C GLN A 265 -18.39 -9.30 15.95
N ALA A 266 -18.51 -10.57 16.33
CA ALA A 266 -18.10 -11.06 17.64
C ALA A 266 -16.58 -10.95 17.85
N GLU A 267 -15.77 -11.17 16.81
CA GLU A 267 -14.32 -10.96 16.87
C GLU A 267 -13.95 -9.48 17.01
N ILE A 268 -14.71 -8.58 16.36
CA ILE A 268 -14.54 -7.13 16.54
C ILE A 268 -14.87 -6.71 17.97
N GLU A 269 -15.99 -7.19 18.52
CA GLU A 269 -16.36 -6.92 19.91
C GLU A 269 -15.28 -7.43 20.88
N ARG A 270 -14.71 -8.61 20.61
CA ARG A 270 -13.57 -9.14 21.37
C ARG A 270 -12.35 -8.21 21.28
N ALA A 271 -11.98 -7.76 20.08
CA ALA A 271 -10.84 -6.84 19.89
C ALA A 271 -11.00 -5.53 20.67
N ILE A 272 -12.21 -4.96 20.66
CA ILE A 272 -12.53 -3.75 21.42
C ILE A 272 -12.43 -4.01 22.93
N MET A 273 -12.96 -5.15 23.41
CA MET A 273 -12.86 -5.52 24.83
C MET A 273 -11.40 -5.71 25.26
N ASP A 274 -10.60 -6.42 24.47
CA ASP A 274 -9.20 -6.67 24.78
C ASP A 274 -8.41 -5.37 24.85
N TYR A 275 -8.62 -4.43 23.91
CA TYR A 275 -7.99 -3.11 23.95
C TYR A 275 -8.41 -2.30 25.17
N ARG A 276 -9.70 -2.20 25.46
CA ARG A 276 -10.22 -1.45 26.62
C ARG A 276 -9.74 -2.02 27.96
N ALA A 277 -9.50 -3.33 28.02
CA ALA A 277 -9.01 -4.01 29.21
C ALA A 277 -7.47 -3.99 29.35
N GLY A 278 -6.74 -3.40 28.40
CA GLY A 278 -5.28 -3.42 28.37
C GLY A 278 -4.69 -4.80 28.10
N LYS A 279 -5.40 -5.66 27.35
CA LYS A 279 -5.06 -7.06 27.05
C LYS A 279 -4.92 -7.32 25.54
N LEU A 280 -4.85 -6.26 24.72
CA LEU A 280 -4.68 -6.41 23.27
C LEU A 280 -3.33 -7.06 22.93
N VAL A 281 -2.30 -6.63 23.66
CA VAL A 281 -0.90 -7.02 23.51
C VAL A 281 -0.39 -7.73 24.76
#